data_AF-F3KEI9-F1
#
_entry.id   AF-F3KEI9-F1
#
_cell.length_a   1.000
_cell.length_b   1.000
_cell.length_c   1.000
_cell.angle_alpha   90.00
_cell.angle_beta   90.00
_cell.angle_gamma   90.00
#
_symmetry.space_group_name_H-M   'P 1'
#
loop_
_entity.id
_entity.type
_entity.pdbx_description
1 polymer ?
#
loop_
_entity_poly.entity_id
_entity_poly.type
_entity_poly.pdbx_seq_one_letter_code
_entity_poly.pdbx_strand_id
1 'polypeptide(L)' 'MGQVELAAAMKVDFDIVIDQSDISEIERDVRGVKDYELDAIARILDVSPLWLLRGNN' A
#
# COMPACT_ATOMS: atom_id res chain seq x y z
N MET A 1 7.96 -5.79 -6.25
CA MET A 1 8.28 -4.67 -5.36
C MET A 1 8.31 -5.21 -3.94
N GLY A 2 9.36 -4.91 -3.17
CA GLY A 2 9.45 -5.28 -1.75
C GLY A 2 8.84 -4.24 -0.82
N GLN A 3 8.67 -4.59 0.47
CA GLN A 3 8.10 -3.69 1.50
C GLN A 3 8.89 -2.37 1.61
N VAL A 4 10.22 -2.43 1.60
CA VAL A 4 11.10 -1.24 1.69
C VAL A 4 10.93 -0.33 0.47
N GLU A 5 10.80 -0.93 -0.72
CA GLU A 5 10.60 -0.17 -1.97
C GLU A 5 9.22 0.51 -1.97
N LEU A 6 8.18 -0.20 -1.51
CA LEU A 6 6.84 0.36 -1.40
C LEU A 6 6.80 1.51 -0.39
N ALA A 7 7.41 1.36 0.79
CA ALA A 7 7.52 2.43 1.78
C ALA A 7 8.20 3.68 1.20
N ALA A 8 9.29 3.49 0.46
CA ALA A 8 9.98 4.58 -0.20
C ALA A 8 9.11 5.27 -1.26
N ALA A 9 8.41 4.51 -2.12
CA ALA A 9 7.51 5.06 -3.14
C ALA A 9 6.33 5.83 -2.52
N MET A 10 5.72 5.29 -1.47
CA MET A 10 4.65 5.95 -0.71
C MET A 10 5.09 7.33 -0.21
N LYS A 11 6.33 7.43 0.28
CA LYS A 11 6.88 8.71 0.75
C LYS A 11 7.24 9.67 -0.38
N VAL A 12 7.91 9.19 -1.43
CA VAL A 12 8.41 10.05 -2.52
C VAL A 12 7.28 10.57 -3.40
N ASP A 13 6.33 9.70 -3.76
CA ASP A 13 5.33 10.01 -4.78
C ASP A 13 4.05 10.62 -4.19
N PHE A 14 3.76 10.33 -2.91
CA PHE A 14 2.49 10.70 -2.26
C PHE A 14 2.64 11.41 -0.91
N ASP A 15 3.87 11.64 -0.44
CA ASP A 15 4.20 12.20 0.89
C ASP A 15 3.60 11.41 2.08
N ILE A 16 3.24 10.14 1.86
CA ILE A 16 2.68 9.26 2.89
C ILE A 16 3.83 8.60 3.65
N VAL A 17 3.88 8.83 4.95
CA VAL A 17 4.87 8.22 5.84
C VAL A 17 4.31 6.89 6.35
N ILE A 18 4.87 5.81 5.82
CA ILE A 18 4.64 4.43 6.26
C ILE A 18 5.99 3.72 6.23
N ASP A 19 6.30 2.89 7.23
CA ASP A 19 7.55 2.15 7.27
C ASP A 19 7.39 0.68 6.84
N GLN A 20 8.50 -0.06 6.79
CA GLN A 20 8.48 -1.47 6.43
C GLN A 20 7.63 -2.32 7.40
N SER A 21 7.64 -1.97 8.70
CA SER A 21 6.90 -2.68 9.75
C SER A 21 5.40 -2.49 9.56
N ASP A 22 4.95 -1.27 9.29
CA ASP A 22 3.56 -0.96 8.96
C ASP A 22 3.06 -1.79 7.76
N ILE A 23 3.86 -1.87 6.69
CA ILE A 23 3.52 -2.68 5.50
C ILE A 23 3.48 -4.17 5.87
N SER A 24 4.43 -4.64 6.66
CA SER A 24 4.42 -6.03 7.15
C SER A 24 3.19 -6.32 8.02
N GLU A 25 2.68 -5.35 8.77
CA GLU A 25 1.45 -5.50 9.56
C GLU A 25 0.20 -5.53 8.67
N ILE A 26 0.17 -4.75 7.59
CA ILE A 26 -0.89 -4.80 6.58
C ILE A 26 -0.94 -6.17 5.91
N GLU A 27 0.19 -6.70 5.46
CA GLU A 27 0.26 -8.02 4.81
C GLU A 27 -0.14 -9.19 5.74
N ARG A 28 -0.09 -8.97 7.05
CA ARG A 28 -0.45 -9.95 8.09
C ARG A 28 -1.85 -9.72 8.68
N ASP A 29 -2.64 -8.81 8.10
CA ASP A 29 -3.96 -8.42 8.61
C ASP A 29 -3.95 -7.90 10.07
N VAL A 30 -2.82 -7.37 10.55
CA VAL A 30 -2.70 -6.77 11.89
C VAL A 30 -3.13 -5.30 11.87
N ARG A 31 -2.87 -4.60 10.77
CA ARG A 31 -3.18 -3.18 10.57
C ARG A 31 -4.03 -3.02 9.31
N GLY A 32 -5.13 -2.28 9.41
CA GLY A 32 -5.92 -1.90 8.24
C GLY A 32 -5.20 -0.90 7.34
N VAL A 33 -5.68 -0.76 6.10
CA VAL A 33 -5.21 0.26 5.15
C VAL A 33 -6.22 1.41 5.11
N LYS A 34 -5.75 2.65 5.24
CA LYS A 34 -6.63 3.83 5.10
C LYS A 34 -6.90 4.12 3.64
N ASP A 35 -8.01 4.79 3.34
CA ASP A 35 -8.45 5.07 1.96
C ASP A 35 -7.38 5.75 1.10
N TYR A 36 -6.66 6.73 1.67
CA TYR A 36 -5.59 7.43 0.96
C TYR A 36 -4.32 6.59 0.78
N GLU A 37 -4.05 5.64 1.69
CA GLU A 37 -2.96 4.67 1.54
C GLU A 37 -3.30 3.67 0.44
N LEU A 38 -4.56 3.21 0.41
CA LEU A 38 -5.06 2.28 -0.59
C LEU A 38 -4.97 2.87 -2.02
N ASP A 39 -5.40 4.13 -2.21
CA ASP A 39 -5.29 4.81 -3.51
C ASP A 39 -3.83 4.96 -3.95
N ALA A 40 -2.93 5.33 -3.03
CA ALA A 40 -1.50 5.46 -3.34
C ALA A 40 -0.86 4.11 -3.71
N ILE A 41 -1.12 3.06 -2.92
CA ILE A 41 -0.63 1.69 -3.20
C ILE A 41 -1.13 1.22 -4.57
N ALA A 42 -2.41 1.46 -4.89
CA ALA A 42 -2.99 1.08 -6.18
C ALA A 42 -2.27 1.74 -7.36
N ARG A 43 -1.98 3.04 -7.25
CA ARG A 43 -1.23 3.79 -8.28
C ARG A 43 0.21 3.34 -8.40
N ILE A 44 0.90 3.06 -7.29
CA ILE A 44 2.29 2.58 -7.29
C ILE A 44 2.39 1.20 -7.95
N LEU A 45 1.42 0.32 -7.70
CA LEU A 45 1.39 -1.03 -8.24
C LEU A 45 0.76 -1.12 -9.63
N ASP A 46 0.28 -0.01 -10.19
CA ASP A 46 -0.44 0.07 -11.46
C ASP A 46 -1.65 -0.88 -11.53
N VAL A 47 -2.46 -0.87 -10.48
CA VAL A 47 -3.69 -1.66 -10.35
C VAL A 47 -4.88 -0.80 -9.92
N SER A 48 -6.09 -1.30 -10.08
CA SER A 48 -7.29 -0.64 -9.54
C SER A 48 -7.36 -0.79 -8.01
N PRO A 49 -7.78 0.24 -7.25
CA PRO A 49 -8.07 0.09 -5.82
C PRO A 49 -9.10 -1.01 -5.54
N LEU A 50 -10.05 -1.26 -6.46
CA LEU A 50 -11.00 -2.37 -6.34
C LEU A 50 -10.33 -3.74 -6.40
N TRP A 51 -9.26 -3.88 -7.19
CA TRP A 51 -8.48 -5.12 -7.27
C TRP A 51 -7.80 -5.40 -5.93
N LEU A 52 -7.24 -4.39 -5.26
CA LEU A 52 -6.69 -4.54 -3.90
C LEU A 52 -7.73 -4.95 -2.86
N LEU A 53 -8.97 -4.48 -3.02
CA LEU A 53 -10.07 -4.78 -2.09
C LEU A 53 -10.73 -6.15 -2.33
N ARG A 54 -10.81 -6.61 -3.58
CA ARG A 54 -11.68 -7.74 -3.97
C ARG A 54 -11.00 -8.83 -4.78
N GLY A 55 -9.80 -8.58 -5.28
CA GLY A 55 -9.13 -9.43 -6.27
C GLY A 55 -9.86 -9.45 -7.62
N ASN A 56 -9.73 -10.56 -8.35
CA ASN A 56 -10.34 -10.78 -9.67
C ASN A 56 -11.76 -11.40 -9.60
N ASN A 57 -12.51 -11.15 -8.52
CA ASN A 57 -13.85 -11.74 -8.31
C ASN A 57 -14.97 -10.96 -9.00
#